data_AF-A0A958V0Y5-F1
#
_entry.id   AF-A0A958V0Y5-F1
#
_cell.length_a   1.000
_cell.length_b   1.000
_cell.length_c   1.000
_cell.angle_alpha   90.00
_cell.angle_beta   90.00
_cell.angle_gamma   90.00
#
_symmetry.space_group_name_H-M   'P 1'
#
loop_
_entity.id
_entity.type
_entity.pdbx_description
1 polymer ?
#
loop_
_entity_poly.entity_id
_entity_poly.type
_entity_poly.pdbx_seq_one_letter_code
_entity_poly.pdbx_strand_id
1 'polypeptide(L)'
;IAALVTGVTGGIITGVVTRDEKGSESIREDVNENRTLTQKIGDVFRYGFVEFIQDISKWLVIGLVLAAIISALVPNELFEMINMPPLLQMLVILVVSIPLYICATGSIPLAAVLILKGISPGAAFVLLMAGPATNAATMTMIGRVLGKKSLFVYLATIIAGALGFGLIIDYFLPGKWFTEIAQQHLMHDHGDHLTWLQITSGIVLMALIINGYIQKYKRSKENSIINLNNAAMNVITIKVEGMTCNHCKANVENNLKKLPFVKNAEVNLAEKTASVEGDQLEIDKIRETIDGLGYKAL
;
A
#
# COMPACT_ATOMS: atom_id res chain seq x y z
N ILE A 1 -6.63 7.61 18.86
CA ILE A 1 -5.67 8.12 19.87
C ILE A 1 -4.39 7.32 19.86
N ALA A 2 -4.41 6.03 20.22
CA ALA A 2 -3.23 5.16 20.23
C ALA A 2 -2.41 5.22 18.93
N ALA A 3 -3.05 5.05 17.76
CA ALA A 3 -2.37 5.13 16.47
C ALA A 3 -1.71 6.51 16.21
N LEU A 4 -2.36 7.61 16.63
CA LEU A 4 -1.80 8.96 16.49
C LEU A 4 -0.56 9.13 17.38
N VAL A 5 -0.67 8.73 18.65
CA VAL A 5 0.43 8.83 19.62
C VAL A 5 1.62 7.99 19.15
N THR A 6 1.39 6.72 18.79
CA THR A 6 2.45 5.82 18.30
C THR A 6 3.05 6.29 16.98
N GLY A 7 2.23 6.84 16.07
CA GLY A 7 2.72 7.39 14.80
C GLY A 7 3.61 8.61 15.01
N VAL A 8 3.21 9.55 15.87
CA VAL A 8 3.98 10.76 16.18
C VAL A 8 5.28 10.41 16.91
N THR A 9 5.22 9.57 17.95
CA THR A 9 6.41 9.17 18.70
C THR A 9 7.35 8.34 17.83
N GLY A 10 6.82 7.41 17.04
CA GLY A 10 7.62 6.63 16.09
C GLY A 10 8.28 7.50 15.02
N GLY A 11 7.58 8.52 14.50
CA GLY A 11 8.13 9.49 13.56
C GLY A 11 9.28 10.33 14.15
N ILE A 12 9.13 10.79 15.40
CA ILE A 12 10.18 11.55 16.09
C ILE A 12 11.39 10.65 16.38
N ILE A 13 11.17 9.44 16.91
CA ILE A 13 12.24 8.50 17.25
C ILE A 13 12.99 8.08 15.99
N THR A 14 12.28 7.72 14.92
CA THR A 14 12.92 7.40 13.62
C THR A 14 13.73 8.59 13.12
N GLY A 15 13.17 9.80 13.13
CA GLY A 15 13.87 11.01 12.69
C GLY A 15 15.14 11.34 13.48
N VAL A 16 15.16 11.06 14.79
CA VAL A 16 16.36 11.25 15.62
C VAL A 16 17.39 10.13 15.40
N VAL A 17 16.95 8.88 15.32
CA VAL A 17 17.83 7.71 15.15
C VAL A 17 18.46 7.65 13.76
N THR A 18 17.77 8.16 12.74
CA THR A 18 18.24 8.17 11.35
C THR A 18 18.78 9.53 10.94
N ARG A 19 19.02 10.45 11.89
CA ARG A 19 19.42 11.83 11.62
C ARG A 19 20.75 11.93 10.87
N ASP A 20 21.62 10.94 11.06
CA ASP A 20 22.93 10.86 10.41
C ASP A 20 22.89 10.23 9.01
N GLU A 21 21.76 9.67 8.57
CA GLU A 21 21.62 9.01 7.24
C GLU A 21 20.98 9.91 6.18
N LYS A 22 20.45 11.09 6.53
CA LYS A 22 19.84 12.03 5.58
C LYS A 22 20.79 13.15 5.18
N GLY A 23 21.49 12.96 4.07
CA GLY A 23 21.84 14.08 3.20
C GLY A 23 20.55 14.78 2.75
N SER A 24 20.45 16.09 2.95
CA SER A 24 19.27 16.86 2.57
C SER A 24 19.15 16.95 1.06
N GLU A 25 18.45 16.01 0.43
CA GLU A 25 17.92 16.25 -0.91
C GLU A 25 16.64 17.07 -0.75
N SER A 26 16.75 18.36 -1.03
CA SER A 26 15.60 19.24 -1.18
C SER A 26 14.78 18.74 -2.37
N ILE A 27 13.62 18.15 -2.10
CA ILE A 27 12.62 17.90 -3.15
C ILE A 27 12.16 19.27 -3.62
N ARG A 28 12.66 19.70 -4.78
CA ARG A 28 12.08 20.83 -5.52
C ARG A 28 10.78 20.33 -6.14
N GLU A 29 9.68 20.80 -5.59
CA GLU A 29 8.34 20.58 -6.08
C GLU A 29 8.18 21.35 -7.40
N ASP A 30 8.23 20.64 -8.52
CA ASP A 30 7.91 21.20 -9.83
C ASP A 30 6.39 21.30 -9.95
N VAL A 31 5.81 22.29 -9.26
CA VAL A 31 4.38 22.58 -9.32
C VAL A 31 4.11 23.20 -10.67
N ASN A 32 3.57 22.39 -11.58
CA ASN A 32 3.00 22.87 -12.83
C ASN A 32 1.81 23.81 -12.49
N GLU A 33 2.06 25.11 -12.55
CA GLU A 33 1.23 26.18 -11.96
C GLU A 33 -0.04 26.50 -12.77
N ASN A 34 -0.34 25.78 -13.86
CA ASN A 34 -1.47 26.06 -14.74
C ASN A 34 -2.57 24.99 -14.77
N ARG A 35 -2.93 24.40 -13.61
CA ARG A 35 -4.13 23.54 -13.51
C ARG A 35 -5.29 24.29 -12.86
N THR A 36 -6.40 24.37 -13.58
CA THR A 36 -7.65 24.94 -13.07
C THR A 36 -8.15 24.14 -11.85
N LEU A 37 -8.82 24.80 -10.90
CA LEU A 37 -9.36 24.18 -9.68
C LEU A 37 -10.20 22.92 -10.00
N THR A 38 -10.97 22.98 -11.08
CA THR A 38 -11.81 21.88 -11.58
C THR A 38 -10.98 20.66 -12.00
N GLN A 39 -9.82 20.86 -12.62
CA GLN A 39 -8.92 19.77 -13.00
C GLN A 39 -8.27 19.13 -11.77
N LYS A 40 -7.85 19.94 -10.79
CA LYS A 40 -7.29 19.43 -9.53
C LYS A 40 -8.31 18.59 -8.76
N ILE A 41 -9.56 19.06 -8.68
CA ILE A 41 -10.66 18.31 -8.07
C ILE A 41 -10.91 17.01 -8.84
N GLY A 42 -11.00 17.08 -10.17
CA GLY A 42 -11.18 15.90 -11.02
C GLY A 42 -10.08 14.84 -10.82
N ASP A 43 -8.82 15.27 -10.70
CA ASP A 43 -7.68 14.39 -10.44
C ASP A 43 -7.80 13.70 -9.07
N VAL A 44 -8.24 14.41 -8.02
CA VAL A 44 -8.46 13.84 -6.69
C VAL A 44 -9.56 12.77 -6.71
N PHE A 45 -10.69 13.05 -7.38
CA PHE A 45 -11.78 12.08 -7.51
C PHE A 45 -11.35 10.86 -8.34
N ARG A 46 -10.67 11.07 -9.45
CA ARG A 46 -10.14 9.98 -10.28
C ARG A 46 -9.15 9.13 -9.49
N TYR A 47 -8.24 9.75 -8.76
CA TYR A 47 -7.29 9.03 -7.91
C TYR A 47 -8.01 8.19 -6.85
N GLY A 48 -8.91 8.80 -6.07
CA GLY A 48 -9.60 8.12 -4.97
C GLY A 48 -10.53 6.99 -5.41
N PHE A 49 -11.31 7.20 -6.48
CA PHE A 49 -12.34 6.23 -6.91
C PHE A 49 -11.86 5.23 -7.95
N VAL A 50 -10.79 5.54 -8.70
CA VAL A 50 -10.31 4.68 -9.79
C VAL A 50 -8.97 4.07 -9.42
N GLU A 51 -7.93 4.89 -9.26
CA GLU A 51 -6.55 4.39 -9.10
C GLU A 51 -6.37 3.70 -7.75
N PHE A 52 -6.83 4.31 -6.66
CA PHE A 52 -6.71 3.75 -5.32
C PHE A 52 -7.48 2.43 -5.19
N ILE A 53 -8.74 2.39 -5.65
CA ILE A 53 -9.56 1.17 -5.65
C ILE A 53 -8.92 0.05 -6.48
N GLN A 54 -8.33 0.37 -7.63
CA GLN A 54 -7.62 -0.62 -8.46
C GLN A 54 -6.45 -1.28 -7.71
N ASP A 55 -5.72 -0.50 -6.92
CA ASP A 55 -4.57 -1.00 -6.16
C ASP A 55 -4.99 -1.84 -4.96
N ILE A 56 -6.06 -1.47 -4.26
CA ILE A 56 -6.50 -2.16 -3.04
C ILE A 56 -7.48 -3.32 -3.29
N SER A 57 -8.25 -3.28 -4.39
CA SER A 57 -9.40 -4.18 -4.62
C SER A 57 -9.04 -5.66 -4.56
N LYS A 58 -7.92 -6.07 -5.16
CA LYS A 58 -7.48 -7.48 -5.13
C LYS A 58 -7.23 -7.96 -3.70
N TRP A 59 -6.54 -7.15 -2.91
CA TRP A 59 -6.22 -7.48 -1.52
C TRP A 59 -7.46 -7.42 -0.61
N LEU A 60 -8.36 -6.47 -0.87
CA LEU A 60 -9.63 -6.35 -0.17
C LEU A 60 -10.49 -7.60 -0.36
N VAL A 61 -10.64 -8.09 -1.59
CA VAL A 61 -11.39 -9.32 -1.88
C VAL A 61 -10.76 -10.53 -1.19
N ILE A 62 -9.43 -10.66 -1.26
CA ILE A 62 -8.71 -11.75 -0.56
C ILE A 62 -8.94 -11.66 0.95
N GLY A 63 -8.86 -10.47 1.54
CA GLY A 63 -9.13 -10.24 2.96
C GLY A 63 -10.56 -10.57 3.37
N LEU A 64 -11.55 -10.22 2.55
CA LEU A 64 -12.96 -10.53 2.78
C LEU A 64 -13.23 -12.04 2.72
N VAL A 65 -12.67 -12.72 1.72
CA VAL A 65 -12.78 -14.18 1.58
C VAL A 65 -12.08 -14.88 2.74
N LEU A 66 -10.85 -14.47 3.09
CA LEU A 66 -10.14 -15.00 4.25
C LEU A 66 -10.91 -14.76 5.54
N ALA A 67 -11.50 -13.58 5.75
CA ALA A 67 -12.33 -13.31 6.91
C ALA A 67 -13.55 -14.24 6.97
N ALA A 68 -14.26 -14.45 5.85
CA ALA A 68 -15.39 -15.37 5.79
C ALA A 68 -14.97 -16.83 6.07
N ILE A 69 -13.84 -17.26 5.50
CA ILE A 69 -13.26 -18.59 5.72
C ILE A 69 -12.83 -18.76 7.18
N ILE A 70 -12.08 -17.82 7.75
CA ILE A 70 -11.64 -17.83 9.14
C ILE A 70 -12.86 -17.82 10.06
N SER A 71 -13.87 -16.99 9.80
CA SER A 71 -15.11 -16.99 10.59
C SER A 71 -15.85 -18.33 10.53
N ALA A 72 -15.84 -19.03 9.39
CA ALA A 72 -16.51 -20.32 9.21
C ALA A 72 -15.70 -21.53 9.72
N LEU A 73 -14.38 -21.51 9.55
CA LEU A 73 -13.48 -22.64 9.81
C LEU A 73 -12.75 -22.55 11.14
N VAL A 74 -12.59 -21.37 11.75
CA VAL A 74 -11.89 -21.27 13.04
C VAL A 74 -12.69 -22.06 14.07
N PRO A 75 -12.16 -23.21 14.53
CA PRO A 75 -12.83 -24.02 15.51
C PRO A 75 -12.98 -23.21 16.78
N ASN A 76 -13.98 -23.58 17.56
CA ASN A 76 -14.17 -23.06 18.90
C ASN A 76 -12.92 -23.28 19.78
N GLU A 77 -12.04 -24.23 19.44
CA GLU A 77 -10.78 -24.60 20.13
C GLU A 77 -9.75 -23.47 20.37
N LEU A 78 -9.97 -22.24 19.86
CA LEU A 78 -9.32 -21.03 20.40
C LEU A 78 -9.52 -20.86 21.93
N PHE A 79 -10.43 -21.62 22.54
CA PHE A 79 -10.57 -21.78 23.99
C PHE A 79 -9.25 -22.09 24.73
N GLU A 80 -8.26 -22.73 24.11
CA GLU A 80 -6.94 -22.91 24.77
C GLU A 80 -6.14 -21.60 24.89
N MET A 81 -6.36 -20.66 23.98
CA MET A 81 -5.75 -19.32 24.05
C MET A 81 -6.31 -18.51 25.22
N ILE A 82 -7.50 -18.84 25.73
CA ILE A 82 -8.13 -18.20 26.90
C ILE A 82 -7.32 -18.46 28.19
N ASN A 83 -6.64 -19.61 28.28
CA ASN A 83 -5.79 -19.92 29.44
C ASN A 83 -4.40 -19.27 29.37
N MET A 84 -4.02 -18.68 28.24
CA MET A 84 -2.76 -17.97 28.11
C MET A 84 -2.84 -16.60 28.80
N PRO A 85 -1.75 -16.12 29.42
CA PRO A 85 -1.71 -14.76 29.95
C PRO A 85 -1.94 -13.73 28.82
N PRO A 86 -2.60 -12.59 29.10
CA PRO A 86 -3.00 -11.61 28.07
C PRO A 86 -1.85 -11.14 27.16
N LEU A 87 -0.65 -10.97 27.72
CA LEU A 87 0.54 -10.59 26.97
C LEU A 87 0.93 -11.63 25.90
N LEU A 88 0.75 -12.91 26.20
CA LEU A 88 1.09 -14.00 25.28
C LEU A 88 0.07 -14.09 24.15
N GLN A 89 -1.22 -13.85 24.44
CA GLN A 89 -2.26 -13.72 23.41
C GLN A 89 -1.93 -12.58 22.44
N MET A 90 -1.56 -11.40 22.97
CA MET A 90 -1.14 -10.26 22.16
C MET A 90 0.07 -10.59 21.27
N LEU A 91 1.07 -11.29 21.80
CA LEU A 91 2.28 -11.64 21.06
C LEU A 91 1.99 -12.62 19.92
N VAL A 92 1.15 -13.63 20.17
CA VAL A 92 0.71 -14.57 19.13
C VAL A 92 -0.05 -13.84 18.03
N ILE A 93 -1.02 -12.99 18.40
CA ILE A 93 -1.79 -12.21 17.42
C ILE A 93 -0.88 -11.25 16.65
N LEU A 94 0.08 -10.60 17.29
CA LEU A 94 1.03 -9.71 16.65
C LEU A 94 1.84 -10.43 15.56
N VAL A 95 2.40 -11.60 15.89
CA VAL A 95 3.20 -12.41 14.94
C VAL A 95 2.37 -12.83 13.73
N VAL A 96 1.09 -13.16 13.95
CA VAL A 96 0.14 -13.52 12.89
C VAL A 96 -0.25 -12.28 12.07
N SER A 97 -0.44 -11.14 12.71
CA SER A 97 -0.93 -9.89 12.09
C SER A 97 0.11 -9.21 11.21
N ILE A 98 1.41 -9.28 11.55
CA ILE A 98 2.46 -8.59 10.79
C ILE A 98 2.58 -9.11 9.33
N PRO A 99 2.52 -10.44 9.08
CA PRO A 99 2.49 -10.98 7.73
C PRO A 99 1.11 -10.93 7.06
N LEU A 100 0.03 -11.04 7.85
CA LEU A 100 -1.33 -10.99 7.33
C LEU A 100 -1.70 -9.55 6.99
N TYR A 101 -1.61 -9.22 5.70
CA TYR A 101 -2.08 -7.94 5.18
C TYR A 101 -3.61 -7.87 5.28
N ILE A 102 -4.10 -7.29 6.38
CA ILE A 102 -5.53 -7.10 6.65
C ILE A 102 -5.82 -5.60 6.55
N CYS A 103 -6.79 -5.25 5.71
CA CYS A 103 -7.25 -3.88 5.59
C CYS A 103 -7.92 -3.40 6.88
N ALA A 104 -7.83 -2.09 7.16
CA ALA A 104 -8.45 -1.49 8.35
C ALA A 104 -9.95 -1.77 8.48
N THR A 105 -10.64 -1.95 7.35
CA THR A 105 -12.07 -2.30 7.32
C THR A 105 -12.33 -3.77 7.62
N GLY A 106 -11.44 -4.68 7.22
CA GLY A 106 -11.57 -6.12 7.46
C GLY A 106 -11.08 -6.55 8.84
N SER A 107 -10.17 -5.81 9.47
CA SER A 107 -9.66 -6.15 10.80
C SER A 107 -10.70 -5.92 11.90
N ILE A 108 -11.64 -4.98 11.74
CA ILE A 108 -12.73 -4.69 12.69
C ILE A 108 -13.65 -5.89 12.94
N PRO A 109 -14.33 -6.47 11.91
CA PRO A 109 -15.19 -7.62 12.12
C PRO A 109 -14.40 -8.84 12.60
N LEU A 110 -13.16 -9.01 12.13
CA LEU A 110 -12.29 -10.09 12.60
C LEU A 110 -11.97 -9.95 14.10
N ALA A 111 -11.62 -8.75 14.56
CA ALA A 111 -11.39 -8.47 15.97
C ALA A 111 -12.64 -8.71 16.83
N ALA A 112 -13.83 -8.29 16.36
CA ALA A 112 -15.08 -8.53 17.06
C ALA A 112 -15.37 -10.04 17.24
N VAL A 113 -15.19 -10.84 16.18
CA VAL A 113 -15.36 -12.30 16.24
C VAL A 113 -14.35 -12.93 17.22
N LEU A 114 -13.10 -12.46 17.24
CA LEU A 114 -12.08 -12.95 18.16
C LEU A 114 -12.43 -12.64 19.62
N ILE A 115 -12.92 -11.43 19.92
CA ILE A 115 -13.39 -11.05 21.27
C ILE A 115 -14.53 -11.97 21.72
N LEU A 116 -15.50 -12.25 20.84
CA LEU A 116 -16.59 -13.18 21.16
C LEU A 116 -16.12 -14.63 21.35
N LYS A 117 -15.02 -15.02 20.71
CA LYS A 117 -14.35 -16.30 20.93
C LYS A 117 -13.44 -16.31 22.17
N GLY A 118 -13.44 -15.24 22.97
CA GLY A 118 -12.76 -15.18 24.26
C GLY A 118 -11.33 -14.64 24.23
N ILE A 119 -10.88 -14.09 23.09
CA ILE A 119 -9.61 -13.37 23.00
C ILE A 119 -9.70 -12.08 23.81
N SER A 120 -8.62 -11.70 24.49
CA SER A 120 -8.59 -10.45 25.24
C SER A 120 -8.83 -9.24 24.33
N PRO A 121 -9.59 -8.21 24.77
CA PRO A 121 -9.81 -7.00 23.99
C PRO A 121 -8.50 -6.31 23.58
N GLY A 122 -7.46 -6.36 24.42
CA GLY A 122 -6.14 -5.85 24.12
C GLY A 122 -5.44 -6.61 22.98
N ALA A 123 -5.57 -7.93 22.92
CA ALA A 123 -5.02 -8.73 21.83
C ALA A 123 -5.78 -8.48 20.50
N ALA A 124 -7.11 -8.32 20.57
CA ALA A 124 -7.90 -7.88 19.42
C ALA A 124 -7.51 -6.46 18.97
N PHE A 125 -7.21 -5.55 19.90
CA PHE A 125 -6.69 -4.22 19.58
C PHE A 125 -5.32 -4.27 18.88
N VAL A 126 -4.42 -5.17 19.31
CA VAL A 126 -3.12 -5.37 18.64
C VAL A 126 -3.32 -5.77 17.17
N LEU A 127 -4.28 -6.63 16.85
CA LEU A 127 -4.66 -6.93 15.46
C LEU A 127 -5.14 -5.68 14.72
N LEU A 128 -6.03 -4.88 15.33
CA LEU A 128 -6.58 -3.66 14.73
C LEU A 128 -5.53 -2.60 14.45
N MET A 129 -4.50 -2.52 15.29
CA MET A 129 -3.43 -1.54 15.16
C MET A 129 -2.30 -2.04 14.25
N ALA A 130 -1.78 -3.24 14.49
CA ALA A 130 -0.64 -3.78 13.74
C ALA A 130 -1.03 -4.24 12.33
N GLY A 131 -2.20 -4.87 12.14
CA GLY A 131 -2.62 -5.43 10.86
C GLY A 131 -2.61 -4.41 9.71
N PRO A 132 -3.30 -3.26 9.84
CA PRO A 132 -3.29 -2.23 8.80
C PRO A 132 -1.98 -1.42 8.76
N ALA A 133 -1.28 -1.30 9.88
CA ALA A 133 -0.03 -0.54 9.96
C ALA A 133 1.17 -1.31 9.38
N THR A 134 1.07 -2.63 9.23
CA THR A 134 2.15 -3.47 8.74
C THR A 134 1.74 -4.18 7.45
N ASN A 135 2.67 -4.21 6.48
CA ASN A 135 2.47 -4.90 5.21
C ASN A 135 3.83 -5.38 4.73
N ALA A 136 3.98 -6.68 4.45
CA ALA A 136 5.22 -7.25 3.94
C ALA A 136 5.78 -6.49 2.71
N ALA A 137 4.91 -6.04 1.80
CA ALA A 137 5.31 -5.28 0.62
C ALA A 137 5.86 -3.89 1.01
N THR A 138 5.15 -3.15 1.86
CA THR A 138 5.55 -1.82 2.32
C THR A 138 6.80 -1.89 3.21
N MET A 139 6.92 -2.89 4.07
CA MET A 139 8.11 -3.10 4.93
C MET A 139 9.35 -3.41 4.09
N THR A 140 9.20 -4.21 3.04
CA THR A 140 10.28 -4.49 2.09
C THR A 140 10.70 -3.22 1.34
N MET A 141 9.73 -2.40 0.91
CA MET A 141 9.99 -1.12 0.26
C MET A 141 10.69 -0.13 1.20
N ILE A 142 10.19 0.05 2.42
CA ILE A 142 10.81 0.89 3.46
C ILE A 142 12.22 0.41 3.78
N GLY A 143 12.43 -0.90 3.94
CA GLY A 143 13.77 -1.46 4.17
C GLY A 143 14.76 -1.23 3.02
N ARG A 144 14.27 -1.22 1.77
CA ARG A 144 15.09 -0.92 0.57
C ARG A 144 15.37 0.57 0.40
N VAL A 145 14.39 1.44 0.69
CA VAL A 145 14.48 2.89 0.44
C VAL A 145 15.09 3.65 1.61
N LEU A 146 14.63 3.36 2.83
CA LEU A 146 15.00 4.08 4.06
C LEU A 146 16.04 3.35 4.90
N GLY A 147 16.46 2.15 4.46
CA GLY A 147 17.44 1.33 5.16
C GLY A 147 16.85 0.46 6.28
N LYS A 148 17.58 -0.60 6.64
CA LYS A 148 17.15 -1.60 7.63
C LYS A 148 16.98 -1.02 9.04
N LYS A 149 17.77 0.00 9.40
CA LYS A 149 17.66 0.67 10.72
C LYS A 149 16.33 1.38 10.86
N SER A 150 15.95 2.19 9.88
CA SER A 150 14.66 2.89 9.83
C SER A 150 13.49 1.91 9.91
N LEU A 151 13.57 0.80 9.17
CA LEU A 151 12.56 -0.27 9.21
C LEU A 151 12.43 -0.88 10.61
N PHE A 152 13.56 -1.19 11.26
CA PHE A 152 13.56 -1.78 12.60
C PHE A 152 12.95 -0.84 13.64
N VAL A 153 13.35 0.43 13.64
CA VAL A 153 12.78 1.44 14.56
C VAL A 153 11.28 1.63 14.30
N TYR A 154 10.87 1.69 13.03
CA TYR A 154 9.46 1.77 12.66
C TYR A 154 8.65 0.59 13.22
N LEU A 155 9.07 -0.66 12.94
CA LEU A 155 8.41 -1.85 13.46
C LEU A 155 8.41 -1.89 15.00
N ALA A 156 9.54 -1.57 15.64
CA ALA A 156 9.65 -1.54 17.09
C ALA A 156 8.66 -0.56 17.73
N THR A 157 8.46 0.62 17.12
CA THR A 157 7.52 1.62 17.63
C THR A 157 6.07 1.17 17.49
N ILE A 158 5.70 0.54 16.38
CA ILE A 158 4.37 -0.06 16.20
C ILE A 158 4.13 -1.17 17.22
N ILE A 159 5.08 -2.09 17.37
CA ILE A 159 4.98 -3.22 18.29
C ILE A 159 4.84 -2.72 19.73
N ALA A 160 5.74 -1.82 20.16
CA ALA A 160 5.71 -1.25 21.50
C ALA A 160 4.42 -0.47 21.77
N GLY A 161 3.95 0.31 20.79
CA GLY A 161 2.68 1.03 20.90
C GLY A 161 1.49 0.09 21.00
N ALA A 162 1.39 -0.90 20.11
CA ALA A 162 0.30 -1.86 20.09
C ALA A 162 0.23 -2.68 21.38
N LEU A 163 1.37 -3.20 21.87
CA LEU A 163 1.43 -3.95 23.13
C LEU A 163 1.16 -3.04 24.34
N GLY A 164 1.73 -1.83 24.37
CA GLY A 164 1.53 -0.89 25.46
C GLY A 164 0.07 -0.48 25.62
N PHE A 165 -0.59 -0.09 24.52
CA PHE A 165 -2.01 0.24 24.55
C PHE A 165 -2.91 -0.99 24.74
N GLY A 166 -2.52 -2.15 24.20
CA GLY A 166 -3.24 -3.42 24.43
C GLY A 166 -3.25 -3.81 25.91
N LEU A 167 -2.12 -3.67 26.61
CA LEU A 167 -2.04 -3.88 28.05
C LEU A 167 -2.88 -2.86 28.83
N ILE A 168 -2.82 -1.59 28.44
CA ILE A 168 -3.70 -0.57 29.06
C ILE A 168 -5.16 -0.98 28.92
N ILE A 169 -5.59 -1.47 27.75
CA ILE A 169 -6.96 -1.93 27.52
C ILE A 169 -7.31 -3.10 28.45
N ASP A 170 -6.48 -4.12 28.53
CA ASP A 170 -6.78 -5.32 29.33
C ASP A 170 -6.76 -5.05 30.86
N TYR A 171 -5.91 -4.12 31.33
CA TYR A 171 -5.76 -3.85 32.75
C TYR A 171 -6.61 -2.68 33.27
N PHE A 172 -6.86 -1.63 32.47
CA PHE A 172 -7.57 -0.43 32.91
C PHE A 172 -9.03 -0.38 32.46
N LEU A 173 -9.45 -1.15 31.45
CA LEU A 173 -10.81 -1.10 30.93
C LEU A 173 -11.59 -2.38 31.26
N PRO A 174 -12.89 -2.28 31.64
CA PRO A 174 -13.71 -3.46 31.87
C PRO A 174 -13.94 -4.25 30.58
N GLY A 175 -13.59 -5.53 30.56
CA GLY A 175 -13.79 -6.40 29.39
C GLY A 175 -15.24 -6.45 28.87
N LYS A 176 -16.22 -6.22 29.75
CA LYS A 176 -17.65 -6.22 29.41
C LYS A 176 -18.04 -5.16 28.36
N TRP A 177 -17.39 -4.00 28.39
CA TRP A 177 -17.62 -2.94 27.40
C TRP A 177 -17.34 -3.44 25.98
N PHE A 178 -16.29 -4.23 25.83
CA PHE A 178 -15.88 -4.75 24.53
C PHE A 178 -16.76 -5.90 24.05
N THR A 179 -17.20 -6.78 24.95
CA THR A 179 -18.11 -7.87 24.59
C THR A 179 -19.49 -7.36 24.17
N GLU A 180 -20.03 -6.36 24.87
CA GLU A 180 -21.32 -5.74 24.51
C GLU A 180 -21.25 -5.04 23.15
N ILE A 181 -20.18 -4.28 22.89
CA ILE A 181 -19.96 -3.63 21.58
C ILE A 181 -19.79 -4.68 20.47
N ALA A 182 -19.02 -5.75 20.72
CA ALA A 182 -18.81 -6.81 19.75
C ALA A 182 -20.12 -7.53 19.39
N GLN A 183 -20.98 -7.79 20.39
CA GLN A 183 -22.31 -8.35 20.17
C GLN A 183 -23.21 -7.39 19.39
N GLN A 184 -23.22 -6.10 19.72
CA GLN A 184 -24.01 -5.10 19.00
C GLN A 184 -23.57 -4.92 17.54
N HIS A 185 -22.28 -5.11 17.25
CA HIS A 185 -21.75 -4.99 15.88
C HIS A 185 -22.07 -6.22 15.00
N LEU A 186 -22.16 -7.42 15.59
CA LEU A 186 -22.51 -8.66 14.88
C LEU A 186 -24.02 -8.92 14.83
N MET A 187 -24.76 -8.43 15.82
CA MET A 187 -26.22 -8.45 15.91
C MET A 187 -26.83 -7.13 15.43
N HIS A 188 -26.07 -6.34 14.66
CA HIS A 188 -26.63 -5.20 13.94
C HIS A 188 -27.56 -5.76 12.87
N ASP A 189 -28.76 -6.16 13.31
CA ASP A 189 -29.92 -6.20 12.46
C ASP A 189 -29.97 -4.83 11.80
N HIS A 190 -29.99 -4.81 10.48
CA HIS A 190 -30.16 -3.59 9.71
C HIS A 190 -31.62 -3.18 9.86
N GLY A 191 -32.03 -2.85 11.10
CA GLY A 191 -33.39 -2.51 11.46
C GLY A 191 -33.88 -1.39 10.57
N ASP A 192 -34.75 -1.77 9.63
CA ASP A 192 -35.73 -1.08 8.78
C ASP A 192 -35.53 0.36 8.28
N HIS A 193 -34.55 1.14 8.75
CA HIS A 193 -34.51 2.58 8.51
C HIS A 193 -33.50 3.03 7.44
N LEU A 194 -32.48 2.22 7.10
CA LEU A 194 -31.43 2.61 6.14
C LEU A 194 -30.94 1.46 5.22
N THR A 195 -31.74 0.41 5.05
CA THR A 195 -31.43 -0.74 4.17
C THR A 195 -31.07 -0.30 2.75
N TRP A 196 -31.74 0.73 2.21
CA TRP A 196 -31.42 1.32 0.92
C TRP A 196 -29.98 1.85 0.84
N LEU A 197 -29.50 2.56 1.87
CA LEU A 197 -28.16 3.16 1.85
C LEU A 197 -27.07 2.10 1.95
N GLN A 198 -27.30 1.04 2.73
CA GLN A 198 -26.41 -0.11 2.78
C GLN A 198 -26.36 -0.87 1.44
N ILE A 199 -27.52 -1.19 0.85
CA ILE A 199 -27.59 -1.91 -0.41
C ILE A 199 -26.96 -1.08 -1.53
N THR A 200 -27.25 0.23 -1.59
CA THR A 200 -26.67 1.12 -2.60
C THR A 200 -25.17 1.29 -2.44
N SER A 201 -24.66 1.50 -1.22
CA SER A 201 -23.21 1.58 -0.98
C SER A 201 -22.49 0.25 -1.30
N GLY A 202 -23.11 -0.88 -0.99
CA GLY A 202 -22.61 -2.22 -1.37
C GLY A 202 -22.57 -2.42 -2.89
N ILE A 203 -23.65 -2.06 -3.60
CA ILE A 203 -23.71 -2.14 -5.07
C ILE A 203 -22.67 -1.23 -5.72
N VAL A 204 -22.54 0.02 -5.23
CA VAL A 204 -21.54 0.97 -5.73
C VAL A 204 -20.14 0.44 -5.51
N LEU A 205 -19.83 -0.08 -4.32
CA LEU A 205 -18.54 -0.68 -4.02
C LEU A 205 -18.25 -1.89 -4.92
N MET A 206 -19.23 -2.76 -5.11
CA MET A 206 -19.14 -3.91 -6.01
C MET A 206 -18.86 -3.47 -7.44
N ALA A 207 -19.58 -2.47 -7.95
CA ALA A 207 -19.39 -1.92 -9.28
C ALA A 207 -17.99 -1.30 -9.45
N LEU A 208 -17.49 -0.58 -8.45
CA LEU A 208 -16.14 0.01 -8.46
C LEU A 208 -15.04 -1.06 -8.46
N ILE A 209 -15.19 -2.13 -7.67
CA ILE A 209 -14.25 -3.25 -7.64
C ILE A 209 -14.24 -3.97 -9.00
N ILE A 210 -15.41 -4.24 -9.58
CA ILE A 210 -15.54 -4.86 -10.91
C ILE A 210 -14.89 -3.96 -11.97
N ASN A 211 -15.18 -2.66 -11.96
CA ASN A 211 -14.56 -1.69 -12.86
C ASN A 211 -13.04 -1.66 -12.71
N GLY A 212 -12.53 -1.70 -11.46
CA GLY A 212 -11.10 -1.77 -11.19
C GLY A 212 -10.45 -3.02 -11.81
N TYR A 213 -11.11 -4.17 -11.70
CA TYR A 213 -10.65 -5.41 -12.31
C TYR A 213 -10.69 -5.37 -13.84
N ILE A 214 -11.75 -4.81 -14.43
CA ILE A 214 -11.92 -4.63 -15.89
C ILE A 214 -10.85 -3.70 -16.44
N GLN A 215 -10.59 -2.56 -15.82
CA GLN A 215 -9.56 -1.62 -16.27
C GLN A 215 -8.16 -2.21 -16.17
N LYS A 216 -7.85 -2.96 -15.11
CA LYS A 216 -6.58 -3.67 -14.98
C LYS A 216 -6.38 -4.68 -16.10
N TYR A 217 -7.43 -5.44 -16.44
CA TYR A 217 -7.39 -6.38 -17.55
C TYR A 217 -7.23 -5.67 -18.90
N LYS A 218 -7.97 -4.58 -19.13
CA LYS A 218 -7.90 -3.79 -20.36
C LYS A 218 -6.51 -3.16 -20.54
N ARG A 219 -5.93 -2.59 -19.49
CA ARG A 219 -4.58 -2.00 -19.48
C ARG A 219 -3.48 -3.05 -19.70
N SER A 220 -3.64 -4.26 -19.15
CA SER A 220 -2.76 -5.39 -19.45
C SER A 220 -2.84 -5.81 -20.92
N LYS A 221 -4.04 -5.81 -21.50
CA LYS A 221 -4.26 -6.12 -22.92
C LYS A 221 -3.72 -5.01 -23.84
N GLU A 222 -3.94 -3.76 -23.49
CA GLU A 222 -3.43 -2.59 -24.22
C GLU A 222 -1.89 -2.55 -24.22
N ASN A 223 -1.25 -2.80 -23.08
CA ASN A 223 0.20 -2.95 -22.99
C ASN A 223 0.71 -4.15 -23.82
N SER A 224 -0.04 -5.26 -23.88
CA SER A 224 0.34 -6.39 -24.75
C SER A 224 0.23 -6.06 -26.25
N ILE A 225 -0.78 -5.27 -26.66
CA ILE A 225 -0.95 -4.81 -28.05
C ILE A 225 0.12 -3.77 -28.40
N ILE A 226 0.42 -2.84 -27.49
CA ILE A 226 1.51 -1.87 -27.66
C ILE A 226 2.85 -2.60 -27.78
N ASN A 227 3.12 -3.62 -26.96
CA ASN A 227 4.35 -4.41 -27.08
C ASN A 227 4.43 -5.22 -28.38
N LEU A 228 3.31 -5.75 -28.88
CA LEU A 228 3.22 -6.40 -30.19
C LEU A 228 3.44 -5.41 -31.34
N ASN A 229 2.89 -4.20 -31.24
CA ASN A 229 3.09 -3.12 -32.21
C ASN A 229 4.52 -2.57 -32.15
N ASN A 230 5.13 -2.50 -30.96
CA ASN A 230 6.52 -2.11 -30.77
C ASN A 230 7.49 -3.16 -31.31
N ALA A 231 7.14 -4.45 -31.27
CA ALA A 231 7.88 -5.50 -31.96
C ALA A 231 7.74 -5.43 -33.50
N ALA A 232 6.67 -4.77 -33.98
CA ALA A 232 6.44 -4.52 -35.40
C ALA A 232 6.97 -3.15 -35.89
N MET A 233 7.35 -2.25 -34.97
CA MET A 233 8.02 -0.98 -35.25
C MET A 233 9.51 -1.07 -34.94
N ASN A 234 10.31 -0.18 -35.53
CA ASN A 234 11.73 -0.03 -35.19
C ASN A 234 11.86 0.56 -33.78
N VAL A 235 11.70 -0.28 -32.76
CA VAL A 235 11.93 0.06 -31.36
C VAL A 235 13.22 -0.58 -30.91
N ILE A 236 14.14 0.23 -30.38
CA ILE A 236 15.40 -0.25 -29.80
C ILE A 236 15.36 0.03 -28.30
N THR A 237 15.64 -1.00 -27.52
CA THR A 237 15.77 -0.91 -26.07
C THR A 237 17.24 -0.96 -25.68
N ILE A 238 17.69 0.04 -24.93
CA ILE A 238 19.08 0.20 -24.46
C ILE A 238 19.07 0.18 -22.94
N LYS A 239 20.05 -0.48 -22.34
CA LYS A 239 20.17 -0.53 -20.88
C LYS A 239 20.94 0.71 -20.41
N VAL A 240 20.42 1.40 -19.41
CA VAL A 240 20.97 2.67 -18.91
C VAL A 240 21.25 2.56 -17.41
N GLU A 241 22.51 2.70 -17.03
CA GLU A 241 22.96 2.70 -15.65
C GLU A 241 23.13 4.13 -15.11
N GLY A 242 22.89 4.30 -13.81
CA GLY A 242 23.02 5.60 -13.11
C GLY A 242 21.71 6.37 -12.91
N MET A 243 20.57 5.89 -13.43
CA MET A 243 19.26 6.51 -13.17
C MET A 243 18.67 6.01 -11.85
N THR A 244 18.40 6.93 -10.92
CA THR A 244 17.92 6.59 -9.57
C THR A 244 16.56 7.21 -9.23
N CYS A 245 16.08 8.18 -10.03
CA CYS A 245 14.83 8.88 -9.75
C CYS A 245 14.04 9.22 -11.02
N ASN A 246 12.76 9.59 -10.85
CA ASN A 246 11.87 10.01 -11.93
C ASN A 246 12.37 11.28 -12.66
N HIS A 247 13.20 12.10 -12.02
CA HIS A 247 13.84 13.25 -12.67
C HIS A 247 14.93 12.82 -13.65
N CYS A 248 15.78 11.82 -13.29
CA CYS A 248 16.74 11.24 -14.23
C CYS A 248 16.01 10.61 -15.44
N LYS A 249 14.92 9.89 -15.16
CA LYS A 249 14.03 9.32 -16.20
C LYS A 249 13.57 10.41 -17.18
N ALA A 250 12.92 11.47 -16.66
CA ALA A 250 12.38 12.55 -17.48
C ALA A 250 13.48 13.31 -18.26
N ASN A 251 14.65 13.52 -17.65
CA ASN A 251 15.78 14.17 -18.31
C ASN A 251 16.27 13.34 -19.52
N VAL A 252 16.39 12.02 -19.36
CA VAL A 252 16.79 11.12 -20.46
C VAL A 252 15.69 11.08 -21.54
N GLU A 253 14.42 10.89 -21.17
CA GLU A 253 13.30 10.87 -22.14
C GLU A 253 13.21 12.16 -22.97
N ASN A 254 13.31 13.32 -22.32
CA ASN A 254 13.16 14.61 -22.99
C ASN A 254 14.32 14.90 -23.95
N ASN A 255 15.54 14.45 -23.67
CA ASN A 255 16.67 14.65 -24.56
C ASN A 255 16.69 13.63 -25.70
N LEU A 256 16.25 12.40 -25.46
CA LEU A 256 16.07 11.41 -26.53
C LEU A 256 14.98 11.84 -27.53
N LYS A 257 13.88 12.44 -27.06
CA LYS A 257 12.81 12.98 -27.92
C LYS A 257 13.23 14.18 -28.79
N LYS A 258 14.35 14.84 -28.48
CA LYS A 258 14.88 15.95 -29.30
C LYS A 258 15.67 15.47 -30.51
N LEU A 259 16.03 14.19 -30.56
CA LEU A 259 16.77 13.64 -31.69
C LEU A 259 15.84 13.55 -32.92
N PRO A 260 16.30 13.98 -34.12
CA PRO A 260 15.45 14.15 -35.30
C PRO A 260 14.89 12.82 -35.85
N PHE A 261 15.53 11.70 -35.52
CA PHE A 261 15.14 10.36 -35.92
C PHE A 261 14.29 9.63 -34.86
N VAL A 262 13.98 10.26 -33.72
CA VAL A 262 13.21 9.69 -32.62
C VAL A 262 11.78 10.23 -32.65
N LYS A 263 10.80 9.33 -32.81
CA LYS A 263 9.36 9.63 -32.70
C LYS A 263 8.91 9.62 -31.24
N ASN A 264 9.39 8.65 -30.47
CA ASN A 264 9.03 8.51 -29.06
C ASN A 264 10.19 7.91 -28.26
N ALA A 265 10.26 8.26 -26.98
CA ALA A 265 11.22 7.67 -26.05
C ALA A 265 10.56 7.50 -24.67
N GLU A 266 10.68 6.31 -24.11
CA GLU A 266 10.16 5.96 -22.79
C GLU A 266 11.23 5.23 -21.98
N VAL A 267 11.38 5.61 -20.72
CA VAL A 267 12.41 5.09 -19.82
C VAL A 267 11.75 4.37 -18.64
N ASN A 268 12.18 3.14 -18.38
CA ASN A 268 11.71 2.31 -17.29
C ASN A 268 12.78 2.23 -16.18
N LEU A 269 12.53 2.89 -15.05
CA LEU A 269 13.44 2.89 -13.89
C LEU A 269 13.53 1.53 -13.19
N ALA A 270 12.44 0.74 -13.19
CA ALA A 270 12.44 -0.56 -12.55
C ALA A 270 13.30 -1.57 -13.34
N GLU A 271 13.28 -1.46 -14.67
CA GLU A 271 14.04 -2.34 -15.57
C GLU A 271 15.41 -1.78 -15.97
N LYS A 272 15.69 -0.50 -15.65
CA LYS A 272 16.90 0.24 -16.04
C LYS A 272 17.09 0.28 -17.56
N THR A 273 16.00 0.50 -18.29
CA THR A 273 15.98 0.49 -19.76
C THR A 273 15.41 1.80 -20.32
N ALA A 274 15.90 2.18 -21.50
CA ALA A 274 15.38 3.26 -22.32
C ALA A 274 14.93 2.66 -23.66
N SER A 275 13.64 2.75 -23.96
CA SER A 275 13.03 2.29 -25.21
C SER A 275 12.83 3.49 -26.13
N VAL A 276 13.45 3.44 -27.31
CA VAL A 276 13.42 4.52 -28.30
C VAL A 276 12.76 4.00 -29.56
N GLU A 277 11.78 4.74 -30.06
CA GLU A 277 11.00 4.45 -31.26
C GLU A 277 11.29 5.51 -32.31
N GLY A 278 11.57 5.10 -33.56
CA GLY A 278 11.88 6.05 -34.61
C GLY A 278 12.23 5.41 -35.96
N ASP A 279 12.47 6.26 -36.96
CA ASP A 279 12.85 5.83 -38.30
C ASP A 279 14.38 5.96 -38.45
N GLN A 280 15.07 4.89 -38.86
CA GLN A 280 16.54 4.85 -38.98
C GLN A 280 17.28 5.24 -37.68
N LEU A 281 17.00 4.52 -36.60
CA LEU A 281 17.63 4.75 -35.29
C LEU A 281 19.15 4.53 -35.34
N GLU A 282 19.91 5.57 -35.01
CA GLU A 282 21.36 5.53 -34.86
C GLU A 282 21.74 5.24 -33.39
N ILE A 283 22.11 3.99 -33.09
CA ILE A 283 22.43 3.53 -31.73
C ILE A 283 23.58 4.36 -31.11
N ASP A 284 24.58 4.70 -31.90
CA ASP A 284 25.77 5.42 -31.41
C ASP A 284 25.43 6.84 -30.92
N LYS A 285 24.58 7.57 -31.66
CA LYS A 285 24.10 8.91 -31.23
C LYS A 285 23.19 8.85 -30.01
N ILE A 286 22.38 7.80 -29.88
CA ILE A 286 21.54 7.59 -28.70
C ILE A 286 22.41 7.33 -27.47
N ARG A 287 23.43 6.47 -27.59
CA ARG A 287 24.40 6.21 -26.51
C ARG A 287 25.17 7.47 -26.15
N GLU A 288 25.69 8.21 -27.12
CA GLU A 288 26.41 9.46 -26.90
C GLU A 288 25.55 10.52 -26.19
N THR A 289 24.26 10.60 -26.52
CA THR A 289 23.32 11.49 -25.84
C THR A 289 23.11 11.08 -24.38
N ILE A 290 22.98 9.78 -24.10
CA ILE A 290 22.79 9.27 -22.73
C ILE A 290 24.08 9.45 -21.90
N ASP A 291 25.24 9.17 -22.50
CA ASP A 291 26.54 9.33 -21.86
C ASP A 291 26.86 10.81 -21.61
N GLY A 292 26.50 11.70 -22.54
CA GLY A 292 26.62 13.16 -22.40
C GLY A 292 25.75 13.76 -21.29
N LEU A 293 24.70 13.06 -20.85
CA LEU A 293 23.87 13.43 -19.70
C LEU A 293 24.44 12.93 -18.36
N GLY A 294 25.57 12.22 -18.38
CA GLY A 294 26.23 11.67 -17.18
C GLY A 294 25.70 10.30 -16.75
N TYR A 295 24.97 9.61 -17.62
CA TYR A 295 24.55 8.21 -17.42
C TYR A 295 25.44 7.27 -18.23
N LYS A 296 25.25 5.96 -18.10
CA LYS A 296 26.03 4.99 -18.88
C LYS A 296 25.11 4.10 -19.69
N ALA A 297 25.17 4.19 -21.02
CA ALA A 297 24.44 3.33 -21.92
C ALA A 297 25.22 2.05 -22.28
N LEU A 298 24.59 0.87 -22.13
CA LEU A 298 25.15 -0.45 -22.46
C LEU A 298 24.50 -1.03 -23.72
#